data_AF-A0A174N9H8-F1
#
_entry.id   AF-A0A174N9H8-F1
#
_cell.length_a   1.000
_cell.length_b   1.000
_cell.length_c   1.000
_cell.angle_alpha   90.00
_cell.angle_beta   90.00
_cell.angle_gamma   90.00
#
_symmetry.space_group_name_H-M   'P 1'
#
loop_
_entity.id
_entity.type
_entity.pdbx_description
1 polymer ?
#
loop_
_entity_poly.entity_id
_entity_poly.type
_entity_poly.pdbx_seq_one_letter_code
_entity_poly.pdbx_strand_id
1 'polypeptide(L)'
;MNLKELRLKAGLTQAEMSELFEIPKRTIGNWESGSRKCPGYVEKLVKEKLEDMIMNTNILGQKGYYANVKSTGTDGIYWGFSVKEEHGTAFTVEMAKELLALANAEYKKGCPAGYDKSAYNPDKDFAYIRYDMSNYKDAGDGHMVLIGDKKVGTYDAVKNLLRIFKNDDPIYENNNGTICRDTVAMMDDGGNML
;
A
#
# COMPACT_ATOMS: atom_id res chain seq x y z
N MET A 1 6.47 4.67 -19.46
CA MET A 1 5.21 3.90 -19.48
C MET A 1 4.16 4.66 -20.29
N ASN A 2 3.21 3.95 -20.89
CA ASN A 2 2.06 4.59 -21.52
C ASN A 2 1.02 5.01 -20.45
N LEU A 3 0.03 5.81 -20.86
CA LEU A 3 -0.95 6.38 -19.93
C LEU A 3 -1.76 5.29 -19.19
N LYS A 4 -2.13 4.23 -19.89
CA LYS A 4 -2.90 3.10 -19.34
C LYS A 4 -2.11 2.35 -18.27
N GLU A 5 -0.83 2.08 -18.53
CA GLU A 5 0.08 1.43 -17.58
C GLU A 5 0.23 2.26 -16.30
N LEU A 6 0.43 3.58 -16.43
CA LEU A 6 0.55 4.48 -15.29
C LEU A 6 -0.75 4.54 -14.50
N ARG A 7 -1.90 4.69 -15.16
CA ARG A 7 -3.21 4.69 -14.49
C ARG A 7 -3.42 3.41 -13.67
N LEU A 8 -3.12 2.24 -14.26
CA LEU A 8 -3.26 0.96 -13.58
C LEU A 8 -2.29 0.82 -12.40
N LYS A 9 -1.04 1.27 -12.55
CA LYS A 9 -0.06 1.30 -11.45
C LYS A 9 -0.44 2.25 -10.33
N ALA A 10 -1.09 3.37 -10.64
CA ALA A 10 -1.69 4.26 -9.66
C ALA A 10 -2.96 3.66 -9.02
N GLY A 11 -3.36 2.44 -9.40
CA GLY A 11 -4.54 1.74 -8.92
C GLY A 11 -5.87 2.27 -9.46
N LEU A 12 -5.88 3.24 -10.38
CA LEU A 12 -7.10 3.93 -10.79
C LEU A 12 -7.83 3.18 -11.92
N THR A 13 -9.16 3.19 -11.90
CA THR A 13 -10.01 2.90 -13.07
C THR A 13 -10.08 4.13 -13.98
N GLN A 14 -10.58 3.98 -15.22
CA GLN A 14 -10.81 5.13 -16.10
C GLN A 14 -11.86 6.11 -15.54
N ALA A 15 -12.82 5.62 -14.73
CA ALA A 15 -13.83 6.46 -14.10
C ALA A 15 -13.22 7.28 -12.95
N GLU A 16 -12.41 6.66 -12.11
CA GLU A 16 -11.74 7.35 -11.00
C GLU A 16 -10.72 8.37 -11.50
N MET A 17 -9.94 8.02 -12.53
CA MET A 17 -9.07 8.99 -13.18
C MET A 17 -9.86 10.13 -13.81
N SER A 18 -11.08 9.86 -14.30
CA SER A 18 -11.96 10.90 -14.87
C SER A 18 -12.44 11.87 -13.80
N GLU A 19 -12.80 11.37 -12.63
CA GLU A 19 -13.22 12.19 -11.50
C GLU A 19 -12.04 12.97 -10.92
N LEU A 20 -10.92 12.28 -10.68
CA LEU A 20 -9.76 12.86 -10.02
C LEU A 20 -9.06 13.95 -10.85
N PHE A 21 -8.95 13.74 -12.17
CA PHE A 21 -8.26 14.68 -13.06
C PHE A 21 -9.22 15.56 -13.85
N GLU A 22 -10.53 15.42 -13.60
CA GLU A 22 -11.59 16.16 -14.30
C GLU A 22 -11.51 16.01 -15.84
N ILE A 23 -11.00 14.87 -16.30
CA ILE A 23 -10.90 14.52 -17.72
C ILE A 23 -12.03 13.55 -18.05
N PRO A 24 -12.91 13.82 -19.03
CA PRO A 24 -14.00 12.89 -19.34
C PRO A 24 -13.51 11.45 -19.60
N LYS A 25 -14.14 10.46 -18.97
CA LYS A 25 -13.83 9.01 -19.13
C LYS A 25 -13.66 8.58 -20.60
N ARG A 26 -14.50 9.09 -21.50
CA ARG A 26 -14.42 8.81 -22.95
C ARG A 26 -13.11 9.34 -23.57
N THR A 27 -12.64 10.50 -23.11
CA THR A 27 -11.38 11.09 -23.54
C THR A 27 -10.20 10.23 -23.09
N ILE A 28 -10.19 9.79 -21.83
CA ILE A 28 -9.19 8.85 -21.30
C ILE A 28 -9.19 7.56 -22.12
N GLY A 29 -10.36 6.96 -22.35
CA GLY A 29 -10.48 5.73 -23.15
C GLY A 29 -9.98 5.90 -24.60
N ASN A 30 -10.21 7.06 -25.21
CA ASN A 30 -9.70 7.35 -26.55
C ASN A 30 -8.17 7.50 -26.57
N TRP A 31 -7.58 8.10 -25.54
CA TRP A 31 -6.12 8.19 -25.42
C TRP A 31 -5.48 6.82 -25.18
N GLU A 32 -6.07 6.00 -24.30
CA GLU A 32 -5.55 4.67 -23.97
C GLU A 32 -5.69 3.66 -25.11
N SER A 33 -6.72 3.78 -25.94
CA SER A 33 -6.93 2.93 -27.12
C SER A 33 -6.18 3.42 -28.36
N GLY A 34 -5.58 4.61 -28.31
CA GLY A 34 -4.93 5.25 -29.46
C GLY A 34 -5.90 5.81 -30.51
N SER A 35 -7.22 5.79 -30.26
CA SER A 35 -8.21 6.36 -31.18
C SER A 35 -8.10 7.89 -31.32
N ARG A 36 -7.56 8.56 -30.29
CA ARG A 36 -7.12 9.96 -30.35
C ARG A 36 -5.79 10.12 -29.66
N LYS A 37 -4.91 10.95 -30.24
CA LYS A 37 -3.65 11.34 -29.59
C LYS A 37 -3.93 12.36 -28.49
N CYS A 38 -3.40 12.11 -27.29
CA CYS A 38 -3.43 13.08 -26.20
C CYS A 38 -2.57 14.30 -26.58
N PRO A 39 -3.02 15.55 -26.32
CA PRO A 39 -2.16 16.72 -26.48
C PRO A 39 -0.90 16.57 -25.63
N GLY A 40 0.28 16.86 -26.20
CA GLY A 40 1.55 16.52 -25.55
C GLY A 40 1.75 17.15 -24.16
N TYR A 41 1.26 18.37 -23.95
CA TYR A 41 1.33 19.02 -22.63
C TYR A 41 0.39 18.38 -21.60
N VAL A 42 -0.79 17.92 -22.03
CA VAL A 42 -1.74 17.21 -21.16
C VAL A 42 -1.19 15.86 -20.80
N GLU A 43 -0.65 15.12 -21.79
CA GLU A 43 -0.03 13.82 -21.55
C GLU A 43 1.10 13.94 -20.52
N LYS A 44 1.96 14.96 -20.64
CA LYS A 44 3.03 15.22 -19.69
C LYS A 44 2.49 15.44 -18.26
N LEU A 45 1.57 16.38 -18.07
CA LEU A 45 1.03 16.72 -16.74
C LEU A 45 0.29 15.54 -16.08
N VAL A 46 -0.48 14.80 -16.86
CA VAL A 46 -1.22 13.65 -16.37
C VAL A 46 -0.26 12.52 -15.99
N LYS A 47 0.78 12.27 -16.79
CA LYS A 47 1.80 11.28 -16.46
C LYS A 47 2.59 11.68 -15.22
N GLU A 48 3.03 12.93 -15.11
CA GLU A 48 3.72 13.44 -13.91
C GLU A 48 2.84 13.25 -12.67
N LYS A 49 1.53 13.55 -12.75
CA LYS A 49 0.62 13.35 -11.62
C LYS A 49 0.44 11.88 -11.26
N LEU A 50 0.27 11.00 -12.26
CA LEU A 50 0.19 9.56 -12.02
C LEU A 50 1.51 9.02 -11.46
N GLU A 51 2.63 9.47 -12.00
CA GLU A 51 3.97 9.12 -11.53
C GLU A 51 4.18 9.61 -10.11
N ASP A 52 3.73 10.79 -9.71
CA ASP A 52 3.74 11.24 -8.30
C ASP A 52 2.88 10.35 -7.40
N MET A 53 1.73 9.89 -7.89
CA MET A 53 0.87 8.96 -7.15
C MET A 53 1.47 7.54 -7.05
N ILE A 54 2.30 7.16 -8.02
CA ILE A 54 3.03 5.88 -8.06
C ILE A 54 4.38 6.00 -7.33
N MET A 55 4.95 7.21 -7.27
CA MET A 55 6.27 7.51 -6.74
C MET A 55 6.26 7.25 -5.26
N ASN A 56 6.68 6.03 -4.98
CA ASN A 56 7.10 5.59 -3.70
C ASN A 56 8.44 6.28 -3.42
N THR A 57 8.46 7.38 -2.67
CA THR A 57 9.72 7.98 -2.16
C THR A 57 10.30 7.14 -1.01
N ASN A 58 9.95 5.86 -0.98
CA ASN A 58 10.12 4.95 0.12
C ASN A 58 11.49 4.30 0.02
N ILE A 59 12.51 5.03 0.46
CA ILE A 59 13.87 4.50 0.54
C ILE A 59 14.07 3.88 1.93
N LEU A 60 14.17 2.56 1.97
CA LEU A 60 14.53 1.80 3.17
C LEU A 60 15.88 2.29 3.72
N GLY A 61 15.90 2.73 4.98
CA GLY A 61 17.12 3.21 5.66
C GLY A 61 17.33 4.73 5.70
N GLN A 62 16.38 5.55 5.23
CA GLN A 62 16.38 7.01 5.50
C GLN A 62 15.47 7.40 6.69
N LYS A 63 15.59 8.66 7.16
CA LYS A 63 14.81 9.29 8.26
C LYS A 63 13.29 9.36 7.96
N GLY A 64 12.64 8.22 7.78
CA GLY A 64 11.23 8.13 7.42
C GLY A 64 10.65 6.72 7.40
N TYR A 65 11.50 5.69 7.46
CA TYR A 65 11.12 4.28 7.44
C TYR A 65 11.62 3.57 8.68
N TYR A 66 10.75 2.85 9.36
CA TYR A 66 11.16 1.84 10.32
C TYR A 66 10.46 0.53 10.01
N ALA A 67 11.26 -0.50 9.73
CA ALA A 67 10.81 -1.87 9.62
C ALA A 67 10.99 -2.52 11.00
N ASN A 68 9.95 -3.19 11.48
CA ASN A 68 10.00 -3.82 12.78
C ASN A 68 9.20 -5.13 12.74
N VAL A 69 9.75 -6.19 13.34
CA VAL A 69 9.02 -7.45 13.46
C VAL A 69 8.10 -7.34 14.66
N LYS A 70 6.81 -7.60 14.48
CA LYS A 70 5.84 -7.69 15.58
C LYS A 70 5.29 -9.11 15.66
N SER A 71 5.04 -9.55 16.88
CA SER A 71 4.26 -10.75 17.16
C SER A 71 3.15 -10.33 18.11
N THR A 72 1.90 -10.48 17.69
CA THR A 72 0.73 -10.30 18.56
C THR A 72 0.00 -11.63 18.68
N GLY A 73 -0.60 -11.91 19.84
CA GLY A 73 -1.37 -13.14 20.02
C GLY A 73 -2.59 -13.25 19.07
N THR A 74 -3.05 -12.13 18.52
CA THR A 74 -4.21 -12.05 17.62
C THR A 74 -3.84 -12.16 16.13
N ASP A 75 -2.72 -11.61 15.69
CA ASP A 75 -2.38 -11.49 14.26
C ASP A 75 -1.20 -12.41 13.84
N GLY A 76 -0.67 -13.19 14.78
CA GLY A 76 0.52 -14.01 14.57
C GLY A 76 1.80 -13.19 14.46
N ILE A 77 2.83 -13.77 13.83
CA ILE A 77 4.12 -13.12 13.59
C ILE A 77 4.08 -12.45 12.22
N TYR A 78 4.31 -11.14 12.18
CA TYR A 78 4.32 -10.36 10.95
C TYR A 78 5.40 -9.29 10.94
N TRP A 79 5.77 -8.85 9.74
CA TRP A 79 6.60 -7.66 9.56
C TRP A 79 5.72 -6.42 9.48
N GLY A 80 5.99 -5.49 10.39
CA GLY A 80 5.45 -4.14 10.39
C GLY A 80 6.41 -3.20 9.67
N PHE A 81 5.86 -2.35 8.82
CA PHE A 81 6.59 -1.25 8.21
C PHE A 81 5.80 0.02 8.47
N SER A 82 6.48 1.08 8.87
CA SER A 82 5.85 2.36 9.16
C SER A 82 6.56 3.48 8.43
N VAL A 83 5.77 4.47 7.99
CA VAL A 83 6.26 5.60 7.19
C VAL A 83 5.81 6.94 7.75
N LYS A 84 6.62 7.96 7.51
CA LYS A 84 6.20 9.35 7.75
C LYS A 84 5.29 9.84 6.62
N GLU A 85 4.37 10.73 6.96
CA GLU A 85 3.38 11.35 6.05
C GLU A 85 3.98 11.98 4.80
N GLU A 86 5.19 12.56 4.91
CA GLU A 86 5.92 13.17 3.80
C GLU A 86 6.50 12.15 2.78
N HIS A 87 6.44 10.85 3.10
CA HIS A 87 6.96 9.77 2.27
C HIS A 87 5.86 8.75 1.92
N GLY A 88 5.16 9.00 0.80
CA GLY A 88 4.33 8.03 0.09
C GLY A 88 2.97 7.73 0.73
N THR A 89 1.88 7.98 0.00
CA THR A 89 0.50 7.68 0.45
C THR A 89 -0.09 6.39 -0.16
N ALA A 90 0.68 5.73 -1.01
CA ALA A 90 0.28 4.55 -1.77
C ALA A 90 0.85 3.27 -1.15
N PHE A 91 0.02 2.22 -1.12
CA PHE A 91 0.43 0.86 -0.77
C PHE A 91 -0.10 -0.06 -1.86
N THR A 92 0.79 -0.45 -2.78
CA THR A 92 0.44 -1.26 -3.97
C THR A 92 0.87 -2.72 -3.79
N VAL A 93 0.37 -3.61 -4.64
CA VAL A 93 0.74 -5.03 -4.61
C VAL A 93 2.24 -5.20 -4.91
N GLU A 94 2.77 -4.43 -5.85
CA GLU A 94 4.19 -4.45 -6.22
C GLU A 94 5.06 -4.03 -5.03
N MET A 95 4.71 -2.93 -4.38
CA MET A 95 5.41 -2.46 -3.19
C MET A 95 5.33 -3.47 -2.04
N ALA A 96 4.17 -4.07 -1.82
CA ALA A 96 4.01 -5.08 -0.78
C ALA A 96 4.89 -6.30 -1.03
N LYS A 97 5.04 -6.73 -2.29
CA LYS A 97 5.97 -7.80 -2.68
C LYS A 97 7.43 -7.43 -2.45
N GLU A 98 7.83 -6.19 -2.77
CA GLU A 98 9.18 -5.69 -2.52
C GLU A 98 9.50 -5.65 -1.01
N LEU A 99 8.59 -5.12 -0.19
CA LEU A 99 8.74 -5.11 1.26
C LEU A 99 8.81 -6.52 1.85
N LEU A 100 8.04 -7.47 1.29
CA LEU A 100 8.04 -8.87 1.76
C LEU A 100 9.35 -9.57 1.41
N ALA A 101 9.86 -9.33 0.21
CA ALA A 101 11.16 -9.85 -0.22
C ALA A 101 12.28 -9.31 0.69
N LEU A 102 12.26 -8.02 1.02
CA LEU A 102 13.19 -7.42 1.96
C LEU A 102 13.07 -8.06 3.35
N ALA A 103 11.85 -8.16 3.90
CA ALA A 103 11.60 -8.74 5.22
C ALA A 103 12.20 -10.15 5.34
N ASN A 104 11.94 -11.00 4.35
CA ASN A 104 12.48 -12.36 4.29
C ASN A 104 14.02 -12.36 4.17
N ALA A 105 14.59 -11.46 3.37
CA ALA A 105 16.04 -11.36 3.24
C ALA A 105 16.73 -10.91 4.54
N GLU A 106 16.17 -9.91 5.25
CA GLU A 106 16.70 -9.44 6.53
C GLU A 106 16.54 -10.48 7.64
N TYR A 107 15.38 -11.15 7.73
CA TYR A 107 15.14 -12.15 8.77
C TYR A 107 16.08 -13.36 8.68
N LYS A 108 16.50 -13.71 7.45
CA LYS A 108 17.48 -14.78 7.18
C LYS A 108 18.91 -14.41 7.59
N LYS A 109 19.21 -13.13 7.86
CA LYS A 109 20.54 -12.71 8.37
C LYS A 109 20.74 -13.02 9.86
N GLY A 110 19.65 -13.20 10.60
CA GLY A 110 19.69 -13.51 12.03
C GLY A 110 18.47 -13.00 12.79
N CYS A 111 18.36 -13.38 14.06
CA CYS A 111 17.28 -12.93 14.93
C CYS A 111 17.29 -11.40 15.05
N PRO A 112 16.19 -10.70 14.66
CA PRO A 112 16.12 -9.24 14.78
C PRO A 112 16.29 -8.76 16.22
N ALA A 113 16.86 -7.58 16.39
CA ALA A 113 17.01 -6.96 17.72
C ALA A 113 15.63 -6.71 18.36
N GLY A 114 15.47 -7.10 19.63
CA GLY A 114 14.20 -6.99 20.36
C GLY A 114 13.18 -8.10 20.03
N TYR A 115 13.49 -9.01 19.11
CA TYR A 115 12.67 -10.18 18.83
C TYR A 115 12.92 -11.29 19.85
N ASP A 116 11.88 -12.07 20.16
CA ASP A 116 11.99 -13.22 21.04
C ASP A 116 12.83 -14.32 20.38
N LYS A 117 14.03 -14.54 20.92
CA LYS A 117 14.98 -15.55 20.43
C LYS A 117 14.42 -16.96 20.50
N SER A 118 13.51 -17.25 21.44
CA SER A 118 12.90 -18.57 21.57
C SER A 118 11.89 -18.86 20.45
N ALA A 119 11.34 -17.81 19.83
CA ALA A 119 10.43 -17.89 18.70
C ALA A 119 11.14 -17.75 17.33
N TYR A 120 12.46 -17.52 17.31
CA TYR A 120 13.21 -17.32 16.07
C TYR A 120 13.36 -18.63 15.28
N ASN A 121 12.93 -18.62 14.02
CA ASN A 121 13.10 -19.72 13.11
C ASN A 121 13.72 -19.20 11.80
N PRO A 122 15.01 -19.44 11.51
CA PRO A 122 15.69 -18.90 10.33
C PRO A 122 15.08 -19.37 9.00
N ASP A 123 14.34 -20.48 9.00
CA ASP A 123 13.66 -21.03 7.83
C ASP A 123 12.24 -20.47 7.64
N LYS A 124 11.80 -19.55 8.50
CA LYS A 124 10.48 -18.92 8.37
C LYS A 124 10.49 -17.98 7.16
N ASP A 125 9.61 -18.27 6.22
CA ASP A 125 9.21 -17.31 5.18
C ASP A 125 7.91 -16.62 5.61
N PHE A 126 7.94 -15.29 5.61
CA PHE A 126 6.77 -14.46 5.78
C PHE A 126 6.00 -14.41 4.47
N ALA A 127 4.67 -14.48 4.58
CA ALA A 127 3.73 -14.30 3.47
C ALA A 127 2.73 -13.15 3.72
N TYR A 128 2.88 -12.43 4.83
CA TYR A 128 1.95 -11.39 5.25
C TYR A 128 2.70 -10.13 5.66
N ILE A 129 2.22 -8.98 5.20
CA ILE A 129 2.71 -7.65 5.59
C ILE A 129 1.59 -6.80 6.14
N ARG A 130 1.96 -6.02 7.17
CA ARG A 130 1.19 -4.87 7.64
C ARG A 130 2.01 -3.59 7.45
N TYR A 131 1.41 -2.61 6.80
CA TYR A 131 2.02 -1.33 6.46
C TYR A 131 1.22 -0.20 7.12
N ASP A 132 1.80 0.45 8.13
CA ASP A 132 1.16 1.53 8.87
C ASP A 132 1.45 2.87 8.19
N MET A 133 0.39 3.47 7.64
CA MET A 133 0.39 4.78 6.98
C MET A 133 -0.25 5.86 7.88
N SER A 134 -0.47 5.54 9.16
CA SER A 134 -1.10 6.48 10.11
C SER A 134 -0.12 7.56 10.53
N ASN A 135 -0.63 8.75 10.81
CA ASN A 135 0.20 9.87 11.27
C ASN A 135 0.30 9.87 12.80
N TYR A 136 1.48 10.17 13.33
CA TYR A 136 1.70 10.20 14.77
C TYR A 136 2.53 11.43 15.16
N LYS A 137 2.19 12.07 16.28
CA LYS A 137 3.03 13.09 16.94
C LYS A 137 3.50 12.60 18.30
N ASP A 138 4.68 13.05 18.69
CA ASP A 138 5.14 12.92 20.07
C ASP A 138 4.23 13.76 20.99
N ALA A 139 3.73 13.17 22.07
CA ALA A 139 2.93 13.84 23.09
C ALA A 139 3.76 14.71 24.05
N GLY A 140 5.10 14.68 23.94
CA GLY A 140 6.04 15.43 24.79
C GLY A 140 6.65 14.59 25.91
N ASP A 141 6.26 13.32 26.03
CA ASP A 141 6.76 12.32 26.98
C ASP A 141 7.40 11.11 26.27
N GLY A 142 7.58 11.18 24.94
CA GLY A 142 8.09 10.10 24.10
C GLY A 142 7.01 9.11 23.67
N HIS A 143 5.75 9.27 24.10
CA HIS A 143 4.63 8.51 23.58
C HIS A 143 4.12 9.12 22.27
N MET A 144 4.02 8.27 21.24
CA MET A 144 3.48 8.65 19.94
C MET A 144 1.95 8.55 19.96
N VAL A 145 1.27 9.64 19.63
CA VAL A 145 -0.20 9.75 19.58
C VAL A 145 -0.66 9.93 18.15
N LEU A 146 -1.66 9.15 17.75
CA LEU A 146 -2.29 9.21 16.43
C LEU A 146 -2.82 10.63 16.15
N ILE A 147 -2.58 11.13 14.94
CA ILE A 147 -3.15 12.37 14.42
C ILE A 147 -4.04 12.02 13.24
N GLY A 148 -5.28 12.49 13.28
CA GLY A 148 -6.24 12.23 12.20
C GLY A 148 -6.67 10.77 12.17
N ASP A 149 -6.88 10.25 10.96
CA ASP A 149 -7.39 8.90 10.75
C ASP A 149 -6.27 7.85 10.78
N LYS A 150 -6.57 6.70 11.38
CA LYS A 150 -5.71 5.52 11.28
C LYS A 150 -5.79 4.99 9.85
N LYS A 151 -4.65 4.74 9.21
CA LYS A 151 -4.59 4.21 7.85
C LYS A 151 -3.60 3.06 7.78
N VAL A 152 -4.08 1.86 7.47
CA VAL A 152 -3.27 0.64 7.49
C VAL A 152 -3.46 -0.15 6.20
N GLY A 153 -2.36 -0.53 5.57
CA GLY A 153 -2.32 -1.47 4.46
C GLY A 153 -1.99 -2.87 4.95
N THR A 154 -2.62 -3.88 4.36
CA THR A 154 -2.28 -5.29 4.60
C THR A 154 -2.13 -6.00 3.26
N TYR A 155 -1.20 -6.95 3.19
CA TYR A 155 -1.02 -7.79 2.02
C TYR A 155 -0.79 -9.24 2.42
N ASP A 156 -1.61 -10.13 1.89
CA ASP A 156 -1.47 -11.59 1.96
C ASP A 156 -0.96 -12.10 0.61
N ALA A 157 0.29 -12.57 0.57
CA ALA A 157 0.93 -13.07 -0.62
C ALA A 157 0.40 -14.44 -1.08
N VAL A 158 -0.17 -15.23 -0.16
CA VAL A 158 -0.77 -16.54 -0.49
C VAL A 158 -2.07 -16.32 -1.26
N LYS A 159 -2.89 -15.38 -0.79
CA LYS A 159 -4.16 -15.01 -1.44
C LYS A 159 -3.97 -13.99 -2.57
N ASN A 160 -2.79 -13.36 -2.63
CA ASN A 160 -2.51 -12.18 -3.45
C ASN A 160 -3.61 -11.12 -3.28
N LEU A 161 -3.86 -10.80 -2.01
CA LEU A 161 -4.92 -9.92 -1.53
C LEU A 161 -4.29 -8.73 -0.82
N LEU A 162 -4.55 -7.52 -1.32
CA LEU A 162 -4.17 -6.27 -0.66
C LEU A 162 -5.43 -5.56 -0.16
N ARG A 163 -5.41 -5.11 1.10
CA ARG A 163 -6.48 -4.25 1.65
C ARG A 163 -5.89 -3.00 2.28
N ILE A 164 -6.58 -1.88 2.13
CA ILE A 164 -6.31 -0.64 2.86
C ILE A 164 -7.51 -0.33 3.73
N PHE A 165 -7.23 -0.05 5.00
CA PHE A 165 -8.19 0.27 6.02
C PHE A 165 -8.05 1.72 6.45
N LYS A 166 -9.18 2.36 6.74
CA LYS A 166 -9.27 3.67 7.38
C LYS A 166 -10.13 3.54 8.62
N ASN A 167 -9.58 3.82 9.79
CA ASN A 167 -10.27 3.61 11.08
C ASN A 167 -10.90 2.21 11.19
N ASP A 168 -10.15 1.19 10.76
CA ASP A 168 -10.53 -0.23 10.74
C ASP A 168 -11.59 -0.62 9.68
N ASP A 169 -12.16 0.33 8.95
CA ASP A 169 -13.05 0.06 7.82
C ASP A 169 -12.24 -0.18 6.53
N PRO A 170 -12.52 -1.25 5.75
CA PRO A 170 -11.88 -1.45 4.47
C PRO A 170 -12.35 -0.40 3.46
N ILE A 171 -11.40 0.37 2.92
CA ILE A 171 -11.66 1.43 1.92
C ILE A 171 -11.11 1.08 0.54
N TYR A 172 -10.31 0.01 0.45
CA TYR A 172 -9.77 -0.49 -0.80
C TYR A 172 -9.40 -1.96 -0.63
N GLU A 173 -9.71 -2.75 -1.65
CA GLU A 173 -9.26 -4.12 -1.83
C GLU A 173 -8.74 -4.31 -3.26
N ASN A 174 -7.62 -5.01 -3.38
CA ASN A 174 -7.18 -5.63 -4.63
C ASN A 174 -7.07 -7.13 -4.37
N ASN A 175 -8.04 -7.89 -4.88
CA ASN A 175 -8.10 -9.34 -4.81
C ASN A 175 -7.71 -9.92 -6.17
N ASN A 176 -6.48 -10.39 -6.30
CA ASN A 176 -5.98 -10.98 -7.55
C ASN A 176 -6.13 -10.08 -8.79
N GLY A 177 -6.04 -8.77 -8.61
CA GLY A 177 -6.22 -7.77 -9.67
C GLY A 177 -7.65 -7.23 -9.79
N THR A 178 -8.63 -7.86 -9.15
CA THR A 178 -9.99 -7.31 -9.03
C THR A 178 -9.99 -6.26 -7.92
N ILE A 179 -10.37 -5.03 -8.26
CA ILE A 179 -10.36 -3.90 -7.33
C ILE A 179 -11.77 -3.63 -6.80
N CYS A 180 -11.90 -3.53 -5.47
CA CYS A 180 -13.10 -3.06 -4.79
C CYS A 180 -12.78 -1.82 -3.93
N ARG A 181 -13.67 -0.83 -3.95
CA ARG A 181 -13.60 0.39 -3.10
C ARG A 181 -14.91 0.68 -2.37
N ASP A 182 -15.90 -0.18 -2.56
CA ASP A 182 -17.15 -0.10 -1.83
C ASP A 182 -16.96 -0.77 -0.45
N THR A 183 -16.88 0.07 0.58
CA THR A 183 -16.71 -0.38 1.96
C THR A 183 -17.82 -1.32 2.39
N VAL A 184 -19.07 -1.08 1.98
CA VAL A 184 -20.20 -1.94 2.34
C VAL A 184 -20.04 -3.31 1.69
N ALA A 185 -19.73 -3.35 0.40
CA ALA A 185 -19.49 -4.61 -0.30
C ALA A 185 -18.32 -5.41 0.32
N MET A 186 -17.24 -4.72 0.70
CA MET A 186 -16.08 -5.36 1.37
C MET A 186 -16.40 -5.87 2.77
N MET A 187 -17.31 -5.23 3.49
CA MET A 187 -17.77 -5.67 4.81
C MET A 187 -18.74 -6.86 4.71
N ASP A 188 -19.62 -6.87 3.71
CA ASP A 188 -20.62 -7.93 3.49
C ASP A 188 -19.99 -9.26 3.03
N ASP A 189 -18.94 -9.20 2.20
CA ASP A 189 -18.10 -10.37 1.86
C ASP A 189 -17.30 -10.91 3.06
N GLY A 190 -17.21 -10.12 4.15
CA GLY A 190 -16.44 -10.39 5.37
C GLY A 190 -17.13 -11.29 6.40
N GLY A 191 -18.31 -11.85 6.10
CA GLY A 191 -19.08 -12.75 6.98
C GLY A 191 -18.40 -14.07 7.40
N ASN A 192 -17.09 -14.23 7.16
CA ASN A 192 -16.32 -15.39 7.57
C ASN A 192 -14.93 -15.00 8.11
N MET A 193 -14.88 -14.02 9.02
CA MET A 193 -13.73 -13.77 9.90
C MET A 193 -14.07 -14.15 11.35
N LEU A 194 -14.05 -15.45 11.61
CA LEU A 194 -13.76 -16.06 12.92
C LEU A 194 -12.61 -17.06 12.75
#